data_AF-A0A2E0I779-F1
#
_entry.id   AF-A0A2E0I779-F1
#
_cell.length_a   1.000
_cell.length_b   1.000
_cell.length_c   1.000
_cell.angle_alpha   90.00
_cell.angle_beta   90.00
_cell.angle_gamma   90.00
#
_symmetry.space_group_name_H-M   'P 1'
#
loop_
_entity.id
_entity.type
_entity.pdbx_description
1 polymer ?
#
loop_
_entity_poly.entity_id
_entity_poly.type
_entity_poly.pdbx_seq_one_letter_code
_entity_poly.pdbx_strand_id
1 'polypeptide(L)'
;MINLKNLFFIRPFFAALILFCSFSLSSQENDSKEPDSFYDKKPSVQRQILVNESKKLFLYLEKKTKNLIFEFKELTSIIKKNTKKTSESIPEQLPIFQKLTTKIKDILKIKVEPTPLKNVDIKKIDFLPIQSPKFQEFLDNLIAILKIKVDPTQLKPVEIKTVEPLLSQPVEIKTVEPLLSQPVEIKTVESLLIKSLEFISNGQLDKAINSIDELIELVPNFKLAHLIRGDILTAYSMSISNFGGNAIEINSKKVIQLKKEAKRRIKGYLLTHKDNGLPKFNIIPDKKDKYLIYVDMDSSRLFVFEKKENKYLYLSDYYASIGKNGYGKRYEGDKKTPFGTYFLQKKIQQELTDFYGEGAYPLNYPNEFDKVKKYTGYGIWIHGTPKTTYSRPPEASDGCIVLSNKDLISIEKILNTPGTPVILSNLSINELSLRSRDKIKKDQDELLNTIKNWKASWAKKNYNEYMKFYSPNAKYNKKEYKTWSEDKKRVFKNSEDIQISLKNISLYEYPSESQPLRIISFNQSYKSNLINNESKKKQIWQKNNGEWKIIYEGTNKN
;
A
#
# COMPACT_ATOMS: atom_id res chain seq x y z
N MET A 1 9.34 -15.78 -3.82
CA MET A 1 8.90 -15.31 -2.49
C MET A 1 10.04 -15.52 -1.51
N ILE A 2 10.74 -14.46 -1.11
CA ILE A 2 11.76 -14.53 -0.06
C ILE A 2 11.05 -14.24 1.26
N ASN A 3 11.19 -15.16 2.21
CA ASN A 3 10.57 -15.14 3.53
C ASN A 3 11.18 -14.00 4.38
N LEU A 4 10.36 -13.08 4.88
CA LEU A 4 10.73 -11.85 5.60
C LEU A 4 11.30 -12.07 7.02
N LYS A 5 11.72 -13.30 7.37
CA LYS A 5 12.41 -13.58 8.64
C LYS A 5 13.92 -13.27 8.63
N ASN A 6 14.53 -12.96 7.47
CA ASN A 6 15.97 -12.67 7.36
C ASN A 6 16.29 -11.18 7.14
N LEU A 7 15.60 -10.27 7.84
CA LEU A 7 15.90 -8.83 7.74
C LEU A 7 17.29 -8.44 8.25
N PHE A 8 17.92 -9.29 9.07
CA PHE A 8 19.26 -9.05 9.64
C PHE A 8 20.40 -9.12 8.62
N PHE A 9 20.21 -9.80 7.48
CA PHE A 9 21.27 -9.97 6.46
C PHE A 9 21.16 -9.00 5.27
N ILE A 10 20.01 -8.34 5.09
CA ILE A 10 19.77 -7.48 3.91
C ILE A 10 20.58 -6.18 4.01
N ARG A 11 20.66 -5.55 5.18
CA ARG A 11 21.43 -4.32 5.39
C ARG A 11 22.95 -4.50 5.22
N PRO A 12 23.60 -5.51 5.83
CA PRO A 12 25.03 -5.73 5.61
C PRO A 12 25.34 -6.20 4.19
N PHE A 13 24.44 -6.94 3.53
CA PHE A 13 24.60 -7.33 2.13
C PHE A 13 24.57 -6.12 1.17
N PHE A 14 23.61 -5.20 1.34
CA PHE A 14 23.59 -3.96 0.55
C PHE A 14 24.77 -3.04 0.87
N ALA A 15 25.20 -2.96 2.13
CA ALA A 15 26.38 -2.19 2.52
C ALA A 15 27.67 -2.77 1.91
N ALA A 16 27.84 -4.10 1.92
CA ALA A 16 28.96 -4.78 1.28
C ALA A 16 28.92 -4.64 -0.25
N LEU A 17 27.74 -4.66 -0.87
CA LEU A 17 27.56 -4.44 -2.30
C LEU A 17 27.94 -3.01 -2.71
N ILE A 18 27.54 -2.01 -1.92
CA ILE A 18 27.90 -0.60 -2.13
C ILE A 18 29.42 -0.41 -1.96
N LEU A 19 30.01 -0.96 -0.89
CA LEU A 19 31.45 -0.91 -0.66
C LEU A 19 32.25 -1.61 -1.77
N PHE A 20 31.78 -2.75 -2.26
CA PHE A 20 32.41 -3.49 -3.36
C PHE A 20 32.32 -2.74 -4.70
N CYS A 21 31.18 -2.11 -4.99
CA CYS A 21 31.02 -1.26 -6.16
C CYS A 21 31.89 0.01 -6.05
N SER A 22 31.95 0.65 -4.87
CA SER A 22 32.83 1.79 -4.62
C SER A 22 34.31 1.43 -4.75
N PHE A 23 34.72 0.25 -4.29
CA PHE A 23 36.09 -0.25 -4.40
C PHE A 23 36.45 -0.60 -5.85
N SER A 24 35.56 -1.26 -6.59
CA SER A 24 35.77 -1.59 -8.02
C SER A 24 35.80 -0.36 -8.92
N LEU A 25 35.05 0.69 -8.57
CA LEU A 25 35.07 1.98 -9.29
C LEU A 25 36.28 2.84 -8.90
N SER A 26 36.82 2.65 -7.69
CA SER A 26 38.07 3.26 -7.23
C SER A 26 39.32 2.63 -7.85
N SER A 27 39.23 1.40 -8.35
CA SER A 27 40.36 0.65 -8.92
C SER A 27 40.44 0.68 -10.44
N GLN A 28 39.59 1.46 -11.13
CA GLN A 28 39.80 1.75 -12.55
C GLN A 28 41.00 2.69 -12.66
N GLU A 29 42.14 2.15 -13.09
CA GLU A 29 43.33 2.94 -13.40
C GLU A 29 42.98 4.04 -14.40
N ASN A 30 43.51 5.24 -14.15
CA ASN A 30 43.53 6.33 -15.13
C ASN A 30 44.31 5.85 -16.36
N ASP A 31 43.60 5.41 -17.39
CA ASP A 31 44.21 5.17 -18.68
C ASP A 31 44.59 6.55 -19.26
N SER A 32 45.86 6.73 -19.59
CA SER A 32 46.47 8.01 -20.01
C SER A 32 45.92 8.59 -21.35
N LYS A 33 44.79 8.07 -21.84
CA LYS A 33 44.12 8.47 -23.07
C LYS A 33 42.65 8.92 -22.91
N GLU A 34 42.06 8.90 -21.70
CA GLU A 34 40.75 9.51 -21.43
C GLU A 34 40.79 10.40 -20.18
N PRO A 35 40.60 11.73 -20.28
CA PRO A 35 40.86 12.65 -19.17
C PRO A 35 39.75 12.79 -18.11
N ASP A 36 38.77 11.89 -18.00
CA ASP A 36 37.67 12.04 -17.01
C ASP A 36 37.46 10.80 -16.15
N SER A 37 38.05 10.80 -14.95
CA SER A 37 37.83 9.77 -13.94
C SER A 37 36.35 9.72 -13.51
N PHE A 38 35.88 8.60 -12.96
CA PHE A 38 34.51 8.47 -12.45
C PHE A 38 34.11 9.62 -11.52
N TYR A 39 35.04 10.09 -10.69
CA TYR A 39 34.80 11.14 -9.69
C TYR A 39 34.71 12.55 -10.27
N ASP A 40 35.18 12.76 -11.50
CA ASP A 40 35.10 14.05 -12.21
C ASP A 40 33.80 14.21 -13.02
N LYS A 41 33.04 13.12 -13.20
CA LYS A 41 31.76 13.13 -13.91
C LYS A 41 30.65 13.77 -13.07
N LYS A 42 29.66 14.40 -13.74
CA LYS A 42 28.49 14.99 -13.07
C LYS A 42 27.77 13.94 -12.18
N PRO A 43 27.20 14.33 -11.02
CA PRO A 43 26.55 13.39 -10.08
C PRO A 43 25.39 12.55 -10.65
N SER A 44 24.77 12.98 -11.75
CA SER A 44 23.77 12.19 -12.49
C SER A 44 24.40 11.04 -13.27
N VAL A 45 25.57 11.26 -13.86
CA VAL A 45 26.33 10.27 -14.64
C VAL A 45 26.96 9.23 -13.72
N GLN A 46 27.52 9.66 -12.58
CA GLN A 46 28.03 8.77 -11.53
C GLN A 46 26.96 7.83 -11.00
N ARG A 47 25.75 8.35 -10.72
CA ARG A 47 24.60 7.52 -10.30
C ARG A 47 24.20 6.50 -11.35
N GLN A 48 24.20 6.88 -12.63
CA GLN A 48 23.83 5.98 -13.71
C GLN A 48 24.85 4.84 -13.87
N ILE A 49 26.14 5.14 -13.77
CA ILE A 49 27.22 4.15 -13.81
C ILE A 49 27.10 3.18 -12.62
N LEU A 50 26.89 3.70 -11.40
CA LEU A 50 26.72 2.90 -10.19
C LEU A 50 25.52 1.95 -10.30
N VAL A 51 24.39 2.43 -10.84
CA VAL A 51 23.18 1.62 -11.05
C VAL A 51 23.42 0.52 -12.09
N ASN A 52 24.18 0.81 -13.15
CA ASN A 52 24.46 -0.15 -14.21
C ASN A 52 25.42 -1.25 -13.74
N GLU A 53 26.49 -0.89 -13.01
CA GLU A 53 27.42 -1.88 -12.44
C GLU A 53 26.76 -2.73 -11.35
N SER A 54 25.91 -2.14 -10.53
CA SER A 54 25.10 -2.89 -9.54
C SER A 54 24.18 -3.90 -10.22
N LYS A 55 23.58 -3.55 -11.37
CA LYS A 55 22.74 -4.47 -12.16
C LYS A 55 23.56 -5.60 -12.80
N LYS A 56 24.74 -5.31 -13.34
CA LYS A 56 25.64 -6.35 -13.90
C LYS A 56 26.06 -7.35 -12.81
N LEU A 57 26.41 -6.85 -11.64
CA LEU A 57 26.77 -7.69 -10.49
C LEU A 57 25.58 -8.51 -9.99
N PHE A 58 24.38 -7.92 -9.94
CA PHE A 58 23.15 -8.63 -9.59
C PHE A 58 22.83 -9.75 -10.59
N LEU A 59 22.93 -9.47 -11.90
CA LEU A 59 22.72 -10.46 -12.97
C LEU A 59 23.79 -11.56 -12.95
N TYR A 60 25.04 -11.22 -12.65
CA TYR A 60 26.14 -12.18 -12.47
C TYR A 60 25.87 -13.12 -11.29
N LEU A 61 25.44 -12.57 -10.15
CA LEU A 61 25.09 -13.34 -8.95
C LEU A 61 23.82 -14.19 -9.16
N GLU A 62 22.82 -13.68 -9.89
CA GLU A 62 21.60 -14.39 -10.27
C GLU A 62 21.89 -15.58 -11.20
N LYS A 63 22.80 -15.39 -12.18
CA LYS A 63 23.24 -16.45 -13.09
C LYS A 63 24.03 -17.54 -12.36
N LYS A 64 24.81 -17.17 -11.34
CA LYS A 64 25.60 -18.11 -10.52
C LYS A 64 24.78 -18.83 -9.43
N THR A 65 23.64 -18.27 -9.00
CA THR A 65 22.77 -18.86 -7.95
C THR A 65 21.76 -19.90 -8.44
N LYS A 66 21.54 -20.08 -9.75
CA LYS A 66 20.69 -21.16 -10.28
C LYS A 66 21.21 -22.58 -9.99
N ASN A 67 22.53 -22.78 -9.87
CA ASN A 67 23.10 -24.06 -9.44
C ASN A 67 23.05 -24.27 -7.91
N LEU A 68 23.00 -23.20 -7.12
CA LEU A 68 23.03 -23.26 -5.67
C LEU A 68 21.69 -23.75 -5.07
N ILE A 69 20.57 -23.55 -5.78
CA ILE A 69 19.23 -23.95 -5.32
C ILE A 69 19.03 -25.47 -5.37
N PHE A 70 19.67 -26.16 -6.33
CA PHE A 70 19.61 -27.63 -6.42
C PHE A 70 20.42 -28.28 -5.29
N GLU A 71 21.62 -27.78 -5.01
CA GLU A 71 22.46 -28.25 -3.90
C GLU A 71 21.88 -27.90 -2.53
N PHE A 72 21.20 -26.74 -2.38
CA PHE A 72 20.47 -26.42 -1.15
C PHE A 72 19.30 -27.37 -0.88
N LYS A 73 18.59 -27.84 -1.91
CA LYS A 73 17.52 -28.84 -1.73
C LYS A 73 18.06 -30.19 -1.27
N GLU A 74 19.22 -30.61 -1.77
CA GLU A 74 19.92 -31.81 -1.30
C GLU A 74 20.38 -31.67 0.16
N LEU A 75 20.97 -30.51 0.51
CA LEU A 75 21.36 -30.17 1.89
C LEU A 75 20.17 -30.14 2.85
N THR A 76 19.03 -29.59 2.42
CA THR A 76 17.80 -29.56 3.23
C THR A 76 17.23 -30.97 3.44
N SER A 77 17.42 -31.88 2.46
CA SER A 77 17.06 -33.30 2.56
C SER A 77 17.96 -34.05 3.54
N ILE A 78 19.27 -33.82 3.49
CA ILE A 78 20.27 -34.40 4.42
C ILE A 78 20.01 -33.93 5.86
N ILE A 79 19.75 -32.63 6.06
CA ILE A 79 19.41 -32.06 7.37
C ILE A 79 18.08 -32.61 7.90
N LYS A 80 17.06 -32.80 7.03
CA LYS A 80 15.79 -33.45 7.41
C LYS A 80 15.93 -34.92 7.78
N LYS A 81 16.84 -35.65 7.10
CA LYS A 81 17.07 -37.08 7.37
C LYS A 81 17.79 -37.30 8.71
N ASN A 82 18.65 -36.37 9.11
CA ASN A 82 19.41 -36.44 10.36
C ASN A 82 18.73 -35.77 11.57
N THR A 83 17.73 -34.89 11.37
CA THR A 83 16.95 -34.30 12.48
C THR A 83 15.90 -35.23 13.08
N LYS A 84 15.67 -36.42 12.48
CA LYS A 84 14.85 -37.50 13.07
C LYS A 84 15.61 -38.39 14.05
N LYS A 85 16.94 -38.25 14.18
CA LYS A 85 17.71 -38.81 15.29
C LYS A 85 17.98 -37.69 16.29
N THR A 86 17.21 -37.68 17.36
CA THR A 86 17.37 -36.79 18.50
C THR A 86 18.65 -37.11 19.28
N SER A 87 19.22 -36.06 19.91
CA SER A 87 20.15 -36.06 21.05
C SER A 87 21.68 -36.13 20.82
N GLU A 88 22.22 -35.40 19.86
CA GLU A 88 23.68 -35.19 19.80
C GLU A 88 24.05 -33.69 19.83
N SER A 89 25.02 -33.38 20.67
CA SER A 89 25.39 -32.02 21.09
C SER A 89 26.14 -31.24 19.99
N ILE A 90 26.08 -29.90 20.06
CA ILE A 90 26.70 -28.94 19.13
C ILE A 90 28.14 -29.28 18.67
N PRO A 91 29.04 -29.90 19.47
CA PRO A 91 30.37 -30.31 19.04
C PRO A 91 30.42 -31.27 17.83
N GLU A 92 29.43 -32.15 17.64
CA GLU A 92 29.41 -33.11 16.54
C GLU A 92 28.94 -32.51 15.20
N GLN A 93 28.39 -31.29 15.22
CA GLN A 93 27.98 -30.55 14.02
C GLN A 93 29.12 -29.70 13.43
N LEU A 94 30.19 -29.49 14.19
CA LEU A 94 31.32 -28.64 13.82
C LEU A 94 32.11 -29.13 12.57
N PRO A 95 32.37 -30.45 12.39
CA PRO A 95 33.04 -30.96 11.19
C PRO A 95 32.20 -30.77 9.93
N ILE A 96 30.87 -30.80 10.05
CA ILE A 96 29.91 -30.61 8.95
C ILE A 96 29.91 -29.14 8.51
N PHE A 97 29.90 -28.21 9.47
CA PHE A 97 30.02 -26.78 9.21
C PHE A 97 31.37 -26.40 8.60
N GLN A 98 32.46 -27.03 9.03
CA GLN A 98 33.79 -26.83 8.45
C GLN A 98 33.84 -27.33 7.00
N LYS A 99 33.29 -28.52 6.72
CA LYS A 99 33.22 -29.08 5.36
C LYS A 99 32.37 -28.22 4.42
N LEU A 100 31.29 -27.62 4.93
CA LEU A 100 30.45 -26.66 4.21
C LEU A 100 31.20 -25.35 3.92
N THR A 101 31.96 -24.85 4.90
CA THR A 101 32.75 -23.63 4.78
C THR A 101 33.89 -23.81 3.75
N THR A 102 34.54 -24.97 3.73
CA THR A 102 35.57 -25.28 2.74
C THR A 102 35.00 -25.39 1.33
N LYS A 103 33.85 -26.04 1.13
CA LYS A 103 33.17 -26.09 -0.18
C LYS A 103 32.72 -24.71 -0.66
N ILE A 104 32.25 -23.84 0.23
CA ILE A 104 31.90 -22.45 -0.10
C ILE A 104 33.15 -21.66 -0.51
N LYS A 105 34.29 -21.87 0.17
CA LYS A 105 35.59 -21.27 -0.21
C LYS A 105 36.05 -21.71 -1.61
N ASP A 106 35.89 -22.99 -1.95
CA ASP A 106 36.23 -23.52 -3.28
C ASP A 106 35.34 -22.94 -4.39
N ILE A 107 34.03 -22.80 -4.15
CA ILE A 107 33.07 -22.18 -5.09
C ILE A 107 33.40 -20.70 -5.36
N LEU A 108 33.94 -20.01 -4.36
CA LEU A 108 34.26 -18.59 -4.44
C LEU A 108 35.66 -18.30 -5.02
N LYS A 109 36.51 -19.33 -5.24
CA LYS A 109 37.91 -19.20 -5.70
C LYS A 109 38.70 -18.09 -4.99
N ILE A 110 38.48 -17.92 -3.68
CA ILE A 110 39.24 -16.96 -2.88
C ILE A 110 40.56 -17.64 -2.46
N LYS A 111 41.68 -17.30 -3.11
CA LYS A 111 43.02 -17.57 -2.59
C LYS A 111 43.31 -16.53 -1.50
N VAL A 112 43.23 -16.95 -0.24
CA VAL A 112 43.86 -16.24 0.88
C VAL A 112 44.64 -17.28 1.65
N GLU A 113 45.96 -17.12 1.71
CA GLU A 113 46.82 -17.96 2.53
C GLU A 113 46.44 -17.82 4.01
N PRO A 114 46.51 -18.90 4.80
CA PRO A 114 46.10 -18.86 6.19
C PRO A 114 47.17 -18.16 7.03
N THR A 115 46.93 -16.93 7.46
CA THR A 115 47.65 -16.37 8.60
C THR A 115 46.96 -16.85 9.89
N PRO A 116 47.69 -17.45 10.86
CA PRO A 116 47.08 -17.96 12.07
C PRO A 116 46.68 -16.80 13.00
N LEU A 117 45.38 -16.71 13.31
CA LEU A 117 44.85 -15.80 14.32
C LEU A 117 45.26 -16.28 15.72
N LYS A 118 46.33 -15.68 16.26
CA LYS A 118 46.48 -15.52 17.71
C LYS A 118 46.39 -14.04 18.05
N ASN A 119 45.38 -13.71 18.84
CA ASN A 119 45.18 -12.47 19.58
C ASN A 119 45.35 -11.16 18.79
N VAL A 120 44.27 -10.72 18.13
CA VAL A 120 44.14 -9.32 17.69
C VAL A 120 43.19 -8.59 18.63
N ASP A 121 43.75 -7.63 19.37
CA ASP A 121 43.02 -6.66 20.18
C ASP A 121 42.31 -5.66 19.25
N ILE A 122 40.99 -5.62 19.32
CA ILE A 122 40.10 -4.92 18.37
C ILE A 122 40.27 -3.38 18.47
N LYS A 123 41.02 -2.87 19.45
CA LYS A 123 41.28 -1.44 19.63
C LYS A 123 42.46 -0.87 18.82
N LYS A 124 43.16 -1.67 18.00
CA LYS A 124 44.35 -1.23 17.23
C LYS A 124 44.26 -1.46 15.71
N ILE A 125 43.08 -1.40 15.11
CA ILE A 125 42.97 -1.34 13.65
C ILE A 125 42.99 0.13 13.23
N ASP A 126 44.18 0.65 12.94
CA ASP A 126 44.37 1.96 12.31
C ASP A 126 43.91 1.88 10.84
N PHE A 127 42.82 2.58 10.52
CA PHE A 127 42.46 2.86 9.14
C PHE A 127 43.39 3.97 8.62
N LEU A 128 44.25 3.64 7.67
CA LEU A 128 45.03 4.64 6.93
C LEU A 128 44.08 5.66 6.27
N PRO A 129 44.27 6.97 6.47
CA PRO A 129 43.27 7.98 6.14
C PRO A 129 43.40 8.44 4.69
N ILE A 130 42.32 8.28 3.90
CA ILE A 130 42.13 9.08 2.69
C ILE A 130 41.65 10.47 3.15
N GLN A 131 42.58 11.43 3.22
CA GLN A 131 42.27 12.81 3.59
C GLN A 131 41.60 13.56 2.43
N SER A 132 40.31 13.29 2.22
CA SER A 132 39.43 14.18 1.44
C SER A 132 38.35 14.71 2.37
N PRO A 133 38.29 16.03 2.63
CA PRO A 133 37.25 16.65 3.47
C PRO A 133 35.82 16.27 3.04
N LYS A 134 35.62 16.03 1.73
CA LYS A 134 34.33 15.64 1.15
C LYS A 134 33.97 14.17 1.40
N PHE A 135 34.96 13.30 1.58
CA PHE A 135 34.74 11.91 1.97
C PHE A 135 34.27 11.81 3.42
N GLN A 136 34.82 12.65 4.29
CA GLN A 136 34.43 12.69 5.70
C GLN A 136 33.02 13.25 5.89
N GLU A 137 32.66 14.30 5.14
CA GLU A 137 31.29 14.85 5.11
C GLU A 137 30.25 13.82 4.61
N PHE A 138 30.62 12.96 3.66
CA PHE A 138 29.75 11.87 3.19
C PHE A 138 29.54 10.79 4.26
N LEU A 139 30.60 10.41 4.98
CA LEU A 139 30.56 9.44 6.08
C LEU A 139 29.72 9.93 7.26
N ASP A 140 29.86 11.21 7.63
CA ASP A 140 29.11 11.80 8.75
C ASP A 140 27.60 11.88 8.44
N ASN A 141 27.24 12.22 7.20
CA ASN A 141 25.85 12.19 6.74
C ASN A 141 25.26 10.77 6.74
N LEU A 142 26.05 9.76 6.39
CA LEU A 142 25.63 8.36 6.39
C LEU A 142 25.40 7.82 7.82
N ILE A 143 26.26 8.20 8.77
CA ILE A 143 26.16 7.79 10.17
C ILE A 143 24.94 8.45 10.86
N ALA A 144 24.64 9.72 10.52
CA ALA A 144 23.48 10.43 11.04
C ALA A 144 22.14 9.79 10.62
N ILE A 145 22.07 9.23 9.41
CA ILE A 145 20.86 8.55 8.89
C ILE A 145 20.57 7.23 9.62
N LEU A 146 21.58 6.58 10.21
CA LEU A 146 21.48 5.21 10.73
C LEU A 146 21.17 5.10 12.24
N LYS A 147 21.17 6.19 13.02
CA LYS A 147 20.93 6.16 14.48
C LYS A 147 19.56 6.68 14.92
N ILE A 148 18.49 5.90 14.71
CA ILE A 148 17.20 6.04 15.43
C ILE A 148 17.05 4.83 16.38
N LYS A 149 17.08 5.09 17.70
CA LYS A 149 17.04 4.10 18.80
C LYS A 149 15.69 3.38 18.92
N VAL A 150 15.72 2.07 19.23
CA VAL A 150 14.61 1.31 19.83
C VAL A 150 15.12 0.65 21.12
N ASP A 151 14.33 0.76 22.18
CA ASP A 151 14.61 0.31 23.56
C ASP A 151 14.49 -1.24 23.70
N PRO A 152 15.48 -1.96 24.27
CA PRO A 152 15.48 -3.42 24.36
C PRO A 152 14.63 -4.03 25.50
N THR A 153 13.96 -3.25 26.34
CA THR A 153 13.44 -3.76 27.63
C THR A 153 12.03 -4.39 27.64
N GLN A 154 11.39 -4.67 26.50
CA GLN A 154 10.00 -5.17 26.46
C GLN A 154 9.77 -6.63 26.00
N LEU A 155 10.70 -7.56 26.22
CA LEU A 155 10.47 -8.98 25.91
C LEU A 155 10.60 -9.86 27.16
N LYS A 156 9.46 -10.28 27.73
CA LYS A 156 9.39 -11.40 28.68
C LYS A 156 8.94 -12.67 27.95
N PRO A 157 9.51 -13.86 28.26
CA PRO A 157 9.09 -15.12 27.70
C PRO A 157 7.79 -15.64 28.36
N VAL A 158 6.90 -16.22 27.56
CA VAL A 158 5.69 -16.93 28.01
C VAL A 158 5.97 -18.44 27.95
N GLU A 159 5.77 -19.13 29.07
CA GLU A 159 5.81 -20.59 29.19
C GLU A 159 4.64 -21.24 28.45
N ILE A 160 4.92 -22.30 27.69
CA ILE A 160 3.91 -23.16 27.05
C ILE A 160 3.84 -24.46 27.83
N LYS A 161 2.71 -24.71 28.50
CA LYS A 161 2.35 -26.02 29.04
C LYS A 161 1.75 -26.90 27.94
N THR A 162 2.27 -28.12 27.83
CA THR A 162 1.82 -29.20 26.96
C THR A 162 0.46 -29.75 27.40
N VAL A 163 -0.44 -30.02 26.45
CA VAL A 163 -1.63 -30.86 26.65
C VAL A 163 -1.68 -31.88 25.51
N GLU A 164 -1.84 -33.14 25.89
CA GLU A 164 -1.89 -34.35 25.05
C GLU A 164 -3.15 -34.43 24.16
N PRO A 165 -3.11 -35.18 23.05
CA PRO A 165 -4.27 -35.39 22.18
C PRO A 165 -5.10 -36.61 22.60
N LEU A 166 -6.41 -36.41 22.81
CA LEU A 166 -7.41 -37.48 22.90
C LEU A 166 -8.05 -37.72 21.52
N LEU A 167 -7.98 -38.98 21.09
CA LEU A 167 -8.61 -39.56 19.89
C LEU A 167 -10.06 -40.03 20.18
N SER A 168 -10.81 -40.24 19.08
CA SER A 168 -12.18 -40.82 18.93
C SER A 168 -13.35 -39.82 19.15
N GLN A 169 -14.39 -39.70 18.31
CA GLN A 169 -15.13 -40.65 17.45
C GLN A 169 -15.76 -39.98 16.19
N PRO A 170 -16.24 -40.75 15.18
CA PRO A 170 -16.83 -40.21 13.96
C PRO A 170 -18.32 -39.88 14.11
N VAL A 171 -18.75 -38.72 13.62
CA VAL A 171 -20.16 -38.34 13.48
C VAL A 171 -20.57 -38.47 12.01
N GLU A 172 -21.61 -39.28 11.79
CA GLU A 172 -22.24 -39.58 10.52
C GLU A 172 -23.03 -38.36 10.01
N ILE A 173 -22.63 -37.80 8.87
CA ILE A 173 -23.36 -36.71 8.19
C ILE A 173 -24.02 -37.28 6.94
N LYS A 174 -25.36 -37.29 6.95
CA LYS A 174 -26.21 -37.64 5.81
C LYS A 174 -25.87 -36.75 4.61
N THR A 175 -25.54 -37.40 3.50
CA THR A 175 -25.23 -36.79 2.21
C THR A 175 -26.44 -36.09 1.62
N VAL A 176 -26.36 -34.77 1.46
CA VAL A 176 -27.16 -34.01 0.49
C VAL A 176 -26.26 -33.79 -0.72
N GLU A 177 -26.63 -34.35 -1.86
CA GLU A 177 -25.93 -34.19 -3.13
C GLU A 177 -25.80 -32.69 -3.49
N PRO A 178 -24.59 -32.16 -3.74
CA PRO A 178 -24.45 -30.88 -4.41
C PRO A 178 -24.58 -31.10 -5.91
N LEU A 179 -25.64 -30.54 -6.51
CA LEU A 179 -25.64 -30.26 -7.95
C LEU A 179 -24.39 -29.42 -8.27
N LEU A 180 -23.40 -30.05 -8.89
CA LEU A 180 -22.26 -29.39 -9.54
C LEU A 180 -22.77 -28.64 -10.77
N SER A 181 -23.37 -27.46 -10.57
CA SER A 181 -23.47 -26.47 -11.63
C SER A 181 -22.10 -25.82 -11.80
N GLN A 182 -21.43 -26.11 -12.92
CA GLN A 182 -20.28 -25.35 -13.38
C GLN A 182 -20.63 -23.85 -13.36
N PRO A 183 -19.77 -22.97 -12.82
CA PRO A 183 -20.03 -21.54 -12.90
C PRO A 183 -20.01 -21.14 -14.37
N VAL A 184 -21.12 -20.62 -14.87
CA VAL A 184 -21.18 -19.94 -16.17
C VAL A 184 -20.16 -18.79 -16.09
N GLU A 185 -19.03 -18.94 -16.78
CA GLU A 185 -17.99 -17.92 -16.85
C GLU A 185 -18.56 -16.71 -17.61
N ILE A 186 -19.07 -15.71 -16.89
CA ILE A 186 -19.56 -14.47 -17.50
C ILE A 186 -18.37 -13.84 -18.22
N LYS A 187 -18.43 -13.79 -19.56
CA LYS A 187 -17.40 -13.17 -20.40
C LYS A 187 -17.37 -11.66 -20.16
N THR A 188 -16.47 -11.22 -19.30
CA THR A 188 -16.16 -9.81 -19.06
C THR A 188 -14.91 -9.40 -19.83
N VAL A 189 -14.75 -8.09 -20.07
CA VAL A 189 -13.53 -7.53 -20.68
C VAL A 189 -12.28 -7.93 -19.90
N GLU A 190 -12.36 -7.90 -18.56
CA GLU A 190 -11.25 -8.30 -17.70
C GLU A 190 -10.95 -9.80 -17.84
N SER A 191 -11.97 -10.67 -17.82
CA SER A 191 -11.78 -12.12 -17.98
C SER A 191 -11.15 -12.49 -19.33
N LEU A 192 -11.60 -11.89 -20.45
CA LEU A 192 -11.06 -12.17 -21.78
C LEU A 192 -9.60 -11.71 -21.91
N LEU A 193 -9.27 -10.52 -21.35
CA LEU A 193 -7.91 -10.02 -21.34
C LEU A 193 -6.98 -10.96 -20.55
N ILE A 194 -7.38 -11.35 -19.33
CA ILE A 194 -6.58 -12.22 -18.48
C ILE A 194 -6.41 -13.60 -19.10
N LYS A 195 -7.49 -14.18 -19.65
CA LYS A 195 -7.48 -15.46 -20.35
C LYS A 195 -6.55 -15.44 -21.57
N SER A 196 -6.58 -14.36 -22.36
CA SER A 196 -5.64 -14.18 -23.48
C SER A 196 -4.18 -14.14 -23.00
N LEU A 197 -3.88 -13.38 -21.93
CA LEU A 197 -2.54 -13.30 -21.35
C LEU A 197 -2.07 -14.64 -20.76
N GLU A 198 -2.97 -15.41 -20.15
CA GLU A 198 -2.70 -16.77 -19.67
C GLU A 198 -2.37 -17.71 -20.83
N PHE A 199 -3.17 -17.70 -21.91
CA PHE A 199 -2.90 -18.49 -23.10
C PHE A 199 -1.54 -18.15 -23.73
N ILE A 200 -1.18 -16.86 -23.81
CA ILE A 200 0.16 -16.43 -24.24
C ILE A 200 1.24 -17.04 -23.33
N SER A 201 1.06 -16.98 -22.01
CA SER A 201 2.04 -17.51 -21.06
C SER A 201 2.24 -19.02 -21.15
N ASN A 202 1.22 -19.74 -21.62
CA ASN A 202 1.22 -21.18 -21.85
C ASN A 202 1.60 -21.58 -23.29
N GLY A 203 1.97 -20.62 -24.15
CA GLY A 203 2.31 -20.87 -25.55
C GLY A 203 1.11 -21.25 -26.44
N GLN A 204 -0.13 -21.07 -25.96
CA GLN A 204 -1.36 -21.41 -26.67
C GLN A 204 -1.83 -20.23 -27.53
N LEU A 205 -1.06 -19.87 -28.55
CA LEU A 205 -1.28 -18.67 -29.36
C LEU A 205 -2.64 -18.67 -30.09
N ASP A 206 -3.08 -19.81 -30.61
CA ASP A 206 -4.39 -19.93 -31.29
C ASP A 206 -5.57 -19.61 -30.35
N LYS A 207 -5.46 -20.01 -29.08
CA LYS A 207 -6.47 -19.68 -28.07
C LYS A 207 -6.38 -18.22 -27.61
N ALA A 208 -5.16 -17.70 -27.53
CA ALA A 208 -4.90 -16.32 -27.16
C ALA A 208 -5.47 -15.34 -28.19
N ILE A 209 -5.29 -15.62 -29.49
CA ILE A 209 -5.80 -14.77 -30.57
C ILE A 209 -7.33 -14.79 -30.61
N ASN A 210 -7.97 -15.95 -30.45
CA ASN A 210 -9.44 -16.02 -30.41
C ASN A 210 -10.01 -15.21 -29.23
N SER A 211 -9.36 -15.28 -28.06
CA SER A 211 -9.79 -14.53 -26.88
C SER A 211 -9.58 -13.02 -27.01
N ILE A 212 -8.50 -12.59 -27.69
CA ILE A 212 -8.22 -11.16 -27.91
C ILE A 212 -9.11 -10.57 -29.01
N ASP A 213 -9.43 -11.35 -30.05
CA ASP A 213 -10.33 -10.93 -31.12
C ASP A 213 -11.76 -10.74 -30.57
N GLU A 214 -12.25 -11.68 -29.75
CA GLU A 214 -13.53 -11.51 -29.04
C GLU A 214 -13.52 -10.25 -28.13
N LEU A 215 -12.40 -9.98 -27.44
CA LEU A 215 -12.26 -8.77 -26.62
C LEU A 215 -12.31 -7.48 -27.47
N ILE A 216 -11.69 -7.48 -28.65
CA ILE A 216 -11.65 -6.33 -29.55
C ILE A 216 -13.03 -6.10 -30.19
N GLU A 217 -13.77 -7.15 -30.52
CA GLU A 217 -15.16 -7.02 -30.98
C GLU A 217 -16.04 -6.37 -29.92
N LEU A 218 -15.90 -6.79 -28.66
CA LEU A 218 -16.64 -6.20 -27.55
C LEU A 218 -16.23 -4.74 -27.26
N VAL A 219 -14.95 -4.41 -27.47
CA VAL A 219 -14.38 -3.10 -27.12
C VAL A 219 -13.35 -2.64 -28.17
N PRO A 220 -13.81 -2.16 -29.35
CA PRO A 220 -12.91 -1.86 -30.47
C PRO A 220 -11.88 -0.76 -30.20
N ASN A 221 -12.15 0.13 -29.25
CA ASN A 221 -11.26 1.23 -28.86
C ASN A 221 -10.29 0.85 -27.71
N PHE A 222 -10.11 -0.44 -27.39
CA PHE A 222 -9.20 -0.90 -26.34
C PHE A 222 -7.76 -1.08 -26.85
N LYS A 223 -6.96 -0.02 -26.73
CA LYS A 223 -5.57 0.04 -27.23
C LYS A 223 -4.64 -1.06 -26.72
N LEU A 224 -4.82 -1.52 -25.48
CA LEU A 224 -4.02 -2.62 -24.93
C LEU A 224 -4.32 -3.94 -25.65
N ALA A 225 -5.59 -4.21 -25.96
CA ALA A 225 -5.98 -5.43 -26.66
C ALA A 225 -5.37 -5.48 -28.07
N HIS A 226 -5.41 -4.36 -28.79
CA HIS A 226 -4.75 -4.24 -30.11
C HIS A 226 -3.24 -4.45 -30.05
N LEU A 227 -2.56 -3.92 -29.02
CA LEU A 227 -1.12 -4.17 -28.85
C LEU A 227 -0.83 -5.65 -28.61
N ILE A 228 -1.60 -6.31 -27.75
CA ILE A 228 -1.47 -7.75 -27.47
C ILE A 228 -1.74 -8.56 -28.73
N ARG A 229 -2.77 -8.22 -29.51
CA ARG A 229 -3.06 -8.85 -30.80
C ARG A 229 -1.87 -8.75 -31.77
N GLY A 230 -1.26 -7.57 -31.88
CA GLY A 230 -0.06 -7.37 -32.70
C GLY A 230 1.12 -8.23 -32.23
N ASP A 231 1.34 -8.34 -30.92
CA ASP A 231 2.38 -9.21 -30.35
C ASP A 231 2.10 -10.69 -30.69
N ILE A 232 0.85 -11.16 -30.56
CA ILE A 232 0.47 -12.55 -30.93
C ILE A 232 0.70 -12.81 -32.43
N LEU A 233 0.29 -11.89 -33.30
CA LEU A 233 0.47 -12.06 -34.75
C LEU A 233 1.95 -12.13 -35.14
N THR A 234 2.77 -11.31 -34.49
CA THR A 234 4.24 -11.34 -34.67
C THR A 234 4.80 -12.70 -34.26
N ALA A 235 4.29 -13.27 -33.16
CA ALA A 235 4.70 -14.55 -32.60
C ALA A 235 4.59 -15.75 -33.56
N TYR A 236 3.66 -15.71 -34.52
CA TYR A 236 3.50 -16.77 -35.52
C TYR A 236 4.63 -16.80 -36.55
N SER A 237 5.21 -15.64 -36.87
CA SER A 237 6.26 -15.52 -37.89
C SER A 237 7.68 -15.45 -37.31
N MET A 238 7.81 -15.01 -36.06
CA MET A 238 9.09 -14.85 -35.37
C MET A 238 8.88 -14.97 -33.85
N SER A 239 9.93 -15.31 -33.10
CA SER A 239 9.84 -15.35 -31.64
C SER A 239 9.58 -13.94 -31.06
N ILE A 240 8.62 -13.81 -30.13
CA ILE A 240 8.45 -12.57 -29.35
C ILE A 240 9.67 -12.40 -28.43
N SER A 241 10.47 -11.36 -28.68
CA SER A 241 11.59 -11.00 -27.80
C SER A 241 11.20 -9.99 -26.71
N ASN A 242 10.13 -9.22 -26.91
CA ASN A 242 9.63 -8.21 -25.97
C ASN A 242 8.13 -7.85 -26.18
N PHE A 243 7.50 -7.32 -25.13
CA PHE A 243 6.11 -6.80 -25.19
C PHE A 243 6.04 -5.49 -25.99
N GLY A 244 5.26 -5.48 -27.06
CA GLY A 244 5.07 -4.36 -27.98
C GLY A 244 6.03 -4.30 -29.17
N GLY A 245 6.93 -5.28 -29.33
CA GLY A 245 7.77 -5.45 -30.52
C GLY A 245 8.41 -4.15 -31.05
N ASN A 246 8.34 -3.97 -32.38
CA ASN A 246 8.85 -2.79 -33.09
C ASN A 246 8.10 -1.50 -32.74
N ALA A 247 6.89 -1.57 -32.17
CA ALA A 247 6.16 -0.36 -31.75
C ALA A 247 6.89 0.37 -30.60
N ILE A 248 7.81 -0.30 -29.90
CA ILE A 248 8.69 0.33 -28.92
C ILE A 248 9.59 1.37 -29.59
N GLU A 249 10.11 1.11 -30.80
CA GLU A 249 11.01 2.02 -31.50
C GLU A 249 10.28 3.28 -31.97
N ILE A 250 9.01 3.14 -32.34
CA ILE A 250 8.18 4.23 -32.87
C ILE A 250 7.51 5.04 -31.75
N ASN A 251 6.98 4.38 -30.71
CA ASN A 251 6.22 5.03 -29.63
C ASN A 251 6.46 4.37 -28.26
N SER A 252 7.73 4.32 -27.85
CA SER A 252 8.18 3.72 -26.59
C SER A 252 7.34 4.14 -25.38
N LYS A 253 7.01 5.43 -25.26
CA LYS A 253 6.23 5.97 -24.13
C LYS A 253 4.84 5.35 -24.06
N LYS A 254 4.15 5.22 -25.19
CA LYS A 254 2.79 4.63 -25.21
C LYS A 254 2.84 3.14 -24.92
N VAL A 255 3.81 2.42 -25.47
CA VAL A 255 4.01 0.99 -25.18
C VAL A 255 4.31 0.76 -23.70
N ILE A 256 5.17 1.58 -23.08
CA ILE A 256 5.47 1.49 -21.64
C ILE A 256 4.20 1.69 -20.80
N GLN A 257 3.34 2.65 -21.18
CA GLN A 257 2.07 2.88 -20.50
C GLN A 257 1.11 1.68 -20.60
N LEU A 258 0.98 1.09 -21.78
CA LEU A 258 0.13 -0.09 -22.01
C LEU A 258 0.69 -1.32 -21.28
N LYS A 259 2.02 -1.50 -21.28
CA LYS A 259 2.69 -2.54 -20.49
C LYS A 259 2.41 -2.38 -19.00
N LYS A 260 2.39 -1.13 -18.51
CA LYS A 260 2.05 -0.83 -17.11
C LYS A 260 0.58 -1.14 -16.81
N GLU A 261 -0.32 -0.80 -17.73
CA GLU A 261 -1.73 -1.18 -17.64
C GLU A 261 -1.91 -2.69 -17.53
N ALA A 262 -1.31 -3.47 -18.43
CA ALA A 262 -1.37 -4.93 -18.38
C ALA A 262 -0.87 -5.48 -17.03
N LYS A 263 0.28 -5.00 -16.56
CA LYS A 263 0.85 -5.42 -15.26
C LYS A 263 -0.07 -5.11 -14.08
N ARG A 264 -0.66 -3.91 -14.03
CA ARG A 264 -1.60 -3.54 -12.96
C ARG A 264 -2.88 -4.36 -13.04
N ARG A 265 -3.36 -4.63 -14.25
CA ARG A 265 -4.57 -5.44 -14.45
C ARG A 265 -4.39 -6.87 -13.95
N ILE A 266 -3.29 -7.53 -14.31
CA ILE A 266 -2.88 -8.85 -13.78
C ILE A 266 -2.74 -8.80 -12.26
N LYS A 267 -2.05 -7.78 -11.71
CA LYS A 267 -1.89 -7.63 -10.25
C LYS A 267 -3.26 -7.58 -9.57
N GLY A 268 -4.19 -6.77 -10.08
CA GLY A 268 -5.55 -6.65 -9.56
C GLY A 268 -6.32 -7.97 -9.60
N TYR A 269 -6.28 -8.68 -10.74
CA TYR A 269 -6.90 -10.00 -10.90
C TYR A 269 -6.39 -11.02 -9.86
N LEU A 270 -5.07 -11.08 -9.67
CA LEU A 270 -4.47 -11.97 -8.67
C LEU A 270 -4.80 -11.59 -7.22
N LEU A 271 -5.17 -10.33 -6.95
CA LEU A 271 -5.61 -9.91 -5.63
C LEU A 271 -7.04 -10.37 -5.34
N THR A 272 -7.94 -10.32 -6.32
CA THR A 272 -9.36 -10.68 -6.18
C THR A 272 -9.62 -12.18 -6.19
N HIS A 273 -8.79 -12.96 -6.90
CA HIS A 273 -8.99 -14.41 -7.07
C HIS A 273 -8.24 -15.26 -6.04
N LYS A 274 -7.47 -14.65 -5.13
CA LYS A 274 -6.97 -15.38 -3.97
C LYS A 274 -8.08 -15.46 -2.93
N ASP A 275 -8.34 -16.67 -2.43
CA ASP A 275 -9.26 -16.93 -1.33
C ASP A 275 -8.71 -16.37 0.00
N ASN A 276 -8.59 -15.05 0.05
CA ASN A 276 -8.29 -14.29 1.24
C ASN A 276 -9.64 -13.80 1.75
N GLY A 277 -9.96 -14.09 3.01
CA GLY A 277 -11.26 -13.72 3.59
C GLY A 277 -11.60 -12.24 3.45
N LEU A 278 -12.82 -11.86 3.83
CA LEU A 278 -13.31 -10.49 3.64
C LEU A 278 -12.36 -9.42 4.21
N PRO A 279 -12.17 -8.28 3.51
CA PRO A 279 -11.36 -7.17 3.99
C PRO A 279 -11.93 -6.60 5.28
N LYS A 280 -11.03 -6.24 6.21
CA LYS A 280 -11.41 -5.76 7.54
C LYS A 280 -11.12 -4.28 7.66
N PHE A 281 -12.12 -3.48 7.32
CA PHE A 281 -12.10 -2.03 7.51
C PHE A 281 -12.32 -1.67 8.98
N ASN A 282 -11.59 -0.69 9.49
CA ASN A 282 -11.89 -0.12 10.81
C ASN A 282 -12.95 0.98 10.67
N ILE A 283 -14.20 0.56 10.52
CA ILE A 283 -15.36 1.43 10.28
C ILE A 283 -16.52 0.99 11.17
N ILE A 284 -17.27 1.96 11.68
CA ILE A 284 -18.63 1.80 12.21
C ILE A 284 -19.52 2.66 11.29
N PRO A 285 -20.26 2.05 10.35
CA PRO A 285 -20.96 2.81 9.31
C PRO A 285 -22.16 3.58 9.89
N ASP A 286 -22.51 4.72 9.28
CA ASP A 286 -23.81 5.37 9.55
C ASP A 286 -24.93 4.42 9.05
N LYS A 287 -26.11 4.48 9.66
CA LYS A 287 -27.28 3.68 9.25
C LYS A 287 -27.60 3.89 7.78
N LYS A 288 -27.39 5.11 7.27
CA LYS A 288 -27.66 5.46 5.87
C LYS A 288 -26.59 5.01 4.87
N ASP A 289 -25.39 4.63 5.33
CA ASP A 289 -24.31 4.23 4.42
C ASP A 289 -24.61 2.85 3.84
N LYS A 290 -25.13 2.82 2.62
CA LYS A 290 -25.43 1.56 1.93
C LYS A 290 -24.20 0.95 1.26
N TYR A 291 -23.24 1.79 0.87
CA TYR A 291 -22.08 1.37 0.10
C TYR A 291 -20.78 1.91 0.70
N LEU A 292 -19.69 1.25 0.37
CA LEU A 292 -18.33 1.71 0.60
C LEU A 292 -17.52 1.50 -0.69
N ILE A 293 -16.77 2.53 -1.09
CA ILE A 293 -15.84 2.43 -2.20
C ILE A 293 -14.42 2.42 -1.62
N TYR A 294 -13.61 1.46 -2.06
CA TYR A 294 -12.19 1.39 -1.71
C TYR A 294 -11.38 1.44 -3.00
N VAL A 295 -10.42 2.37 -3.10
CA VAL A 295 -9.51 2.44 -4.24
C VAL A 295 -8.12 2.04 -3.76
N ASP A 296 -7.68 0.86 -4.18
CA ASP A 296 -6.29 0.44 -4.08
C ASP A 296 -5.52 1.07 -5.23
N MET A 297 -4.87 2.19 -4.91
CA MET A 297 -4.11 2.99 -5.87
C MET A 297 -2.86 2.25 -6.38
N ASP A 298 -2.39 1.25 -5.64
CA ASP A 298 -1.22 0.43 -6.00
C ASP A 298 -1.57 -0.83 -6.80
N SER A 299 -2.84 -1.23 -6.87
CA SER A 299 -3.29 -2.22 -7.86
C SER A 299 -4.10 -1.60 -9.00
N SER A 300 -4.38 -0.29 -8.92
CA SER A 300 -5.20 0.42 -9.91
C SER A 300 -6.59 -0.20 -9.99
N ARG A 301 -7.16 -0.48 -8.82
CA ARG A 301 -8.48 -1.12 -8.66
C ARG A 301 -9.37 -0.34 -7.73
N LEU A 302 -10.59 -0.13 -8.19
CA LEU A 302 -11.70 0.38 -7.41
C LEU A 302 -12.60 -0.79 -7.04
N PHE A 303 -12.82 -1.00 -5.75
CA PHE A 303 -13.69 -2.01 -5.18
C PHE A 303 -14.95 -1.34 -4.63
N VAL A 304 -16.08 -1.98 -4.85
CA VAL A 304 -17.38 -1.59 -4.30
C VAL A 304 -17.82 -2.65 -3.30
N PHE A 305 -18.28 -2.18 -2.15
CA PHE A 305 -18.87 -3.01 -1.11
C PHE A 305 -20.29 -2.54 -0.81
N GLU A 306 -21.18 -3.49 -0.58
CA GLU A 306 -22.52 -3.26 -0.09
C GLU A 306 -22.59 -3.56 1.41
N LYS A 307 -23.25 -2.69 2.18
CA LYS A 307 -23.52 -2.95 3.58
C LYS A 307 -24.66 -3.95 3.71
N LYS A 308 -24.35 -5.12 4.28
CA LYS A 308 -25.36 -6.05 4.81
C LYS A 308 -25.19 -6.11 6.33
N GLU A 309 -26.27 -5.75 7.05
CA GLU A 309 -26.25 -5.50 8.49
C GLU A 309 -25.20 -4.42 8.85
N ASN A 310 -24.15 -4.80 9.60
CA ASN A 310 -23.04 -3.92 9.99
C ASN A 310 -21.71 -4.32 9.33
N LYS A 311 -21.76 -5.08 8.24
CA LYS A 311 -20.58 -5.54 7.50
C LYS A 311 -20.65 -5.11 6.03
N TYR A 312 -19.49 -4.77 5.48
CA TYR A 312 -19.34 -4.49 4.06
C TYR A 312 -18.95 -5.79 3.34
N LEU A 313 -19.79 -6.24 2.43
CA LEU A 313 -19.55 -7.40 1.59
C LEU A 313 -19.12 -6.94 0.20
N TYR A 314 -18.16 -7.64 -0.39
CA TYR A 314 -17.69 -7.35 -1.75
C TYR A 314 -18.87 -7.47 -2.73
N LEU A 315 -19.00 -6.47 -3.60
CA LEU A 315 -20.01 -6.43 -4.65
C LEU A 315 -19.39 -6.58 -6.03
N SER A 316 -18.36 -5.78 -6.32
CA SER A 316 -17.70 -5.73 -7.63
C SER A 316 -16.38 -4.96 -7.56
N ASP A 317 -15.49 -5.13 -8.54
CA ASP A 317 -14.32 -4.27 -8.74
C ASP A 317 -14.05 -3.93 -10.20
N TYR A 318 -13.31 -2.84 -10.41
CA TYR A 318 -13.05 -2.24 -11.71
C TYR A 318 -11.63 -1.71 -11.80
N TYR A 319 -11.06 -1.75 -13.00
CA TYR A 319 -9.78 -1.08 -13.27
C TYR A 319 -9.97 0.43 -13.17
N ALA A 320 -9.06 1.11 -12.48
CA ALA A 320 -9.12 2.55 -12.27
C ALA A 320 -7.77 3.21 -12.53
N SER A 321 -7.77 4.30 -13.31
CA SER A 321 -6.62 5.18 -13.48
C SER A 321 -6.65 6.33 -12.46
N ILE A 322 -5.48 6.70 -11.94
CA ILE A 322 -5.27 7.78 -10.97
C ILE A 322 -4.38 8.89 -11.55
N GLY A 323 -4.04 9.86 -10.72
CA GLY A 323 -3.15 10.96 -11.04
C GLY A 323 -1.82 10.50 -11.62
N LYS A 324 -1.36 11.15 -12.69
CA LYS A 324 -0.11 10.82 -13.40
C LYS A 324 1.15 10.92 -12.54
N ASN A 325 1.10 11.68 -11.44
CA ASN A 325 2.17 11.76 -10.44
C ASN A 325 1.92 10.85 -9.22
N GLY A 326 1.01 9.88 -9.34
CA GLY A 326 0.62 8.97 -8.28
C GLY A 326 -0.41 9.58 -7.33
N TYR A 327 -0.21 9.35 -6.03
CA TYR A 327 -1.14 9.75 -4.97
C TYR A 327 -0.48 10.64 -3.90
N GLY A 328 -1.27 11.11 -2.95
CA GLY A 328 -0.82 12.01 -1.89
C GLY A 328 -0.86 13.46 -2.32
N LYS A 329 -2.00 13.88 -2.87
CA LYS A 329 -2.27 15.27 -3.24
C LYS A 329 -2.06 16.24 -2.08
N ARG A 330 -1.35 17.35 -2.31
CA ARG A 330 -1.09 18.39 -1.30
C ARG A 330 -1.33 19.81 -1.81
N TYR A 331 -1.21 20.05 -3.12
CA TYR A 331 -1.41 21.37 -3.69
C TYR A 331 -2.07 21.32 -5.07
N GLU A 332 -2.65 22.44 -5.49
CA GLU A 332 -3.23 22.60 -6.81
C GLU A 332 -2.19 22.33 -7.92
N GLY A 333 -2.58 21.63 -8.98
CA GLY A 333 -1.70 21.33 -10.10
C GLY A 333 -0.63 20.23 -9.88
N ASP A 334 -0.52 19.64 -8.69
CA ASP A 334 0.46 18.57 -8.41
C ASP A 334 0.22 17.24 -9.15
N LYS A 335 -0.96 17.12 -9.80
CA LYS A 335 -1.38 15.98 -10.62
C LYS A 335 -1.40 14.64 -9.88
N LYS A 336 -1.65 14.70 -8.57
CA LYS A 336 -1.78 13.53 -7.70
C LYS A 336 -3.24 13.29 -7.32
N THR A 337 -3.61 12.03 -7.16
CA THR A 337 -4.87 11.66 -6.51
C THR A 337 -4.70 11.82 -4.98
N PRO A 338 -5.69 12.34 -4.25
CA PRO A 338 -5.58 12.44 -2.80
C PRO A 338 -5.47 11.08 -2.12
N PHE A 339 -4.92 11.07 -0.91
CA PHE A 339 -4.78 9.88 -0.07
C PHE A 339 -5.55 10.12 1.22
N GLY A 340 -6.50 9.23 1.54
CA GLY A 340 -7.38 9.41 2.68
C GLY A 340 -8.82 8.95 2.46
N THR A 341 -9.69 9.29 3.40
CA THR A 341 -11.13 8.96 3.33
C THR A 341 -11.94 10.19 2.95
N TYR A 342 -12.66 10.06 1.85
CA TYR A 342 -13.50 11.08 1.23
C TYR A 342 -14.95 10.60 1.17
N PHE A 343 -15.85 11.49 0.78
CA PHE A 343 -17.26 11.19 0.63
C PHE A 343 -17.76 11.71 -0.71
N LEU A 344 -18.59 10.91 -1.40
CA LEU A 344 -19.24 11.32 -2.64
C LEU A 344 -20.12 12.55 -2.42
N GLN A 345 -20.05 13.49 -3.36
CA GLN A 345 -20.95 14.61 -3.48
C GLN A 345 -21.99 14.35 -4.56
N LYS A 346 -22.90 15.30 -4.80
CA LYS A 346 -23.91 15.19 -5.86
C LYS A 346 -23.22 15.07 -7.23
N LYS A 347 -23.72 14.18 -8.09
CA LYS A 347 -23.30 14.05 -9.49
C LYS A 347 -23.38 15.42 -10.18
N ILE A 348 -22.38 15.72 -10.98
CA ILE A 348 -22.38 16.94 -11.81
C ILE A 348 -23.51 16.85 -12.83
N GLN A 349 -24.43 17.82 -12.80
CA GLN A 349 -25.61 17.88 -13.66
C GLN A 349 -25.39 18.69 -14.94
N GLN A 350 -24.44 19.63 -14.92
CA GLN A 350 -24.11 20.41 -16.11
C GLN A 350 -23.50 19.50 -17.17
N GLU A 351 -23.69 19.87 -18.44
CA GLU A 351 -23.07 19.15 -19.55
C GLU A 351 -21.55 19.22 -19.42
N LEU A 352 -20.91 18.06 -19.54
CA LEU A 352 -19.46 17.91 -19.46
C LEU A 352 -18.92 17.57 -20.85
N THR A 353 -17.71 18.03 -21.13
CA THR A 353 -17.02 17.62 -22.37
C THR A 353 -16.80 16.11 -22.37
N ASP A 354 -16.64 15.54 -23.57
CA ASP A 354 -16.38 14.09 -23.77
C ASP A 354 -15.21 13.57 -22.92
N PHE A 355 -14.29 14.45 -22.51
CA PHE A 355 -13.19 14.12 -21.62
C PHE A 355 -13.60 13.34 -20.36
N TYR A 356 -14.78 13.64 -19.80
CA TYR A 356 -15.30 13.04 -18.57
C TYR A 356 -16.19 11.81 -18.81
N GLY A 357 -16.46 11.46 -20.08
CA GLY A 357 -17.30 10.32 -20.45
C GLY A 357 -18.73 10.43 -19.92
N GLU A 358 -19.27 9.32 -19.46
CA GLU A 358 -20.70 9.16 -19.11
C GLU A 358 -21.09 9.75 -17.75
N GLY A 359 -20.19 10.49 -17.09
CA GLY A 359 -20.51 11.25 -15.88
C GLY A 359 -19.32 11.54 -14.98
N ALA A 360 -19.52 12.47 -14.05
CA ALA A 360 -18.55 12.82 -13.02
C ALA A 360 -19.19 12.92 -11.63
N TYR A 361 -18.56 12.26 -10.67
CA TYR A 361 -19.00 12.13 -9.29
C TYR A 361 -17.94 12.74 -8.36
N PRO A 362 -18.16 13.96 -7.85
CA PRO A 362 -17.14 14.66 -7.09
C PRO A 362 -16.89 14.03 -5.73
N LEU A 363 -15.62 14.03 -5.32
CA LEU A 363 -15.22 13.79 -3.93
C LEU A 363 -15.17 15.12 -3.18
N ASN A 364 -15.40 15.08 -1.88
CA ASN A 364 -15.27 16.26 -1.01
C ASN A 364 -13.82 16.72 -0.75
N TYR A 365 -12.89 16.53 -1.70
CA TYR A 365 -11.53 17.06 -1.63
C TYR A 365 -11.51 18.57 -1.97
N PRO A 366 -10.82 19.42 -1.19
CA PRO A 366 -10.15 19.11 0.07
C PRO A 366 -11.18 18.95 1.19
N ASN A 367 -11.08 17.85 1.93
CA ASN A 367 -11.95 17.58 3.07
C ASN A 367 -11.50 18.39 4.30
N GLU A 368 -12.12 18.16 5.45
CA GLU A 368 -11.79 18.88 6.68
C GLU A 368 -10.36 18.60 7.18
N PHE A 369 -9.84 17.39 6.99
CA PHE A 369 -8.46 17.05 7.32
C PHE A 369 -7.47 17.76 6.39
N ASP A 370 -7.74 17.74 5.08
CA ASP A 370 -6.91 18.41 4.07
C ASP A 370 -6.80 19.90 4.37
N LYS A 371 -7.92 20.54 4.76
CA LYS A 371 -7.96 21.95 5.17
C LYS A 371 -7.14 22.21 6.43
N VAL A 372 -7.18 21.33 7.43
CA VAL A 372 -6.31 21.42 8.62
C VAL A 372 -4.83 21.32 8.21
N LYS A 373 -4.51 20.48 7.24
CA LYS A 373 -3.15 20.36 6.67
C LYS A 373 -2.80 21.44 5.65
N LYS A 374 -3.72 22.39 5.39
CA LYS A 374 -3.59 23.47 4.39
C LYS A 374 -3.32 22.94 2.98
N TYR A 375 -3.83 21.76 2.64
CA TYR A 375 -3.77 21.25 1.27
C TYR A 375 -4.71 22.04 0.37
N THR A 376 -4.28 22.29 -0.86
CA THR A 376 -5.02 23.10 -1.86
C THR A 376 -5.42 22.29 -3.09
N GLY A 377 -6.11 22.94 -4.02
CA GLY A 377 -6.71 22.35 -5.22
C GLY A 377 -8.17 21.94 -5.00
N TYR A 378 -8.80 21.44 -6.06
CA TYR A 378 -10.20 21.06 -6.13
C TYR A 378 -10.40 20.06 -7.29
N GLY A 379 -11.65 19.70 -7.60
CA GLY A 379 -11.98 18.99 -8.84
C GLY A 379 -11.54 17.53 -8.88
N ILE A 380 -11.49 16.84 -7.74
CA ILE A 380 -11.18 15.41 -7.69
C ILE A 380 -12.47 14.61 -7.84
N TRP A 381 -12.64 13.97 -9.00
CA TRP A 381 -13.87 13.25 -9.35
C TRP A 381 -13.58 11.78 -9.64
N ILE A 382 -14.61 10.95 -9.47
CA ILE A 382 -14.71 9.65 -10.15
C ILE A 382 -15.43 9.91 -11.47
N HIS A 383 -14.82 9.60 -12.62
CA HIS A 383 -15.43 9.86 -13.93
C HIS A 383 -15.04 8.82 -14.99
N GLY A 384 -15.63 8.94 -16.18
CA GLY A 384 -15.45 8.03 -17.31
C GLY A 384 -14.30 8.41 -18.25
N THR A 385 -14.25 7.78 -19.41
CA THR A 385 -13.27 8.06 -20.47
C THR A 385 -13.91 8.74 -21.69
N PRO A 386 -13.12 9.43 -22.53
CA PRO A 386 -13.58 9.87 -23.85
C PRO A 386 -14.10 8.69 -24.67
N LYS A 387 -15.10 8.90 -25.52
CA LYS A 387 -15.70 7.83 -26.37
C LYS A 387 -14.68 7.09 -27.22
N THR A 388 -13.60 7.75 -27.62
CA THR A 388 -12.51 7.17 -28.43
C THR A 388 -11.52 6.31 -27.63
N THR A 389 -11.70 6.17 -26.32
CA THR A 389 -10.75 5.48 -25.43
C THR A 389 -11.48 4.63 -24.42
N TYR A 390 -11.29 3.31 -24.46
CA TYR A 390 -11.87 2.43 -23.45
C TYR A 390 -11.30 2.64 -22.05
N SER A 391 -9.97 2.67 -21.95
CA SER A 391 -9.25 2.76 -20.68
C SER A 391 -8.04 3.68 -20.79
N ARG A 392 -7.66 4.27 -19.65
CA ARG A 392 -6.44 5.08 -19.52
C ARG A 392 -5.33 4.26 -18.85
N PRO A 393 -4.05 4.57 -19.11
CA PRO A 393 -2.94 4.00 -18.35
C PRO A 393 -3.09 4.25 -16.84
N PRO A 394 -2.45 3.46 -15.97
CA PRO A 394 -2.79 3.46 -14.55
C PRO A 394 -2.59 4.81 -13.87
N GLU A 395 -1.59 5.59 -14.29
CA GLU A 395 -1.34 6.95 -13.83
C GLU A 395 -1.38 7.90 -15.03
N ALA A 396 -2.53 8.52 -15.27
CA ALA A 396 -2.79 9.31 -16.47
C ALA A 396 -3.68 10.53 -16.26
N SER A 397 -4.46 10.59 -15.18
CA SER A 397 -5.31 11.74 -14.88
C SER A 397 -4.51 12.88 -14.25
N ASP A 398 -5.14 14.03 -14.05
CA ASP A 398 -4.57 15.14 -13.25
C ASP A 398 -4.97 15.05 -11.76
N GLY A 399 -5.46 13.91 -11.31
CA GLY A 399 -5.80 13.61 -9.91
C GLY A 399 -7.14 12.89 -9.73
N CYS A 400 -7.99 12.87 -10.75
CA CYS A 400 -9.25 12.12 -10.75
C CYS A 400 -9.03 10.61 -10.74
N ILE A 401 -10.06 9.88 -10.31
CA ILE A 401 -10.17 8.43 -10.44
C ILE A 401 -10.99 8.15 -11.71
N VAL A 402 -10.40 7.44 -12.67
CA VAL A 402 -11.01 7.28 -14.00
C VAL A 402 -11.32 5.81 -14.28
N LEU A 403 -12.58 5.51 -14.58
CA LEU A 403 -13.09 4.21 -14.99
C LEU A 403 -13.41 4.19 -16.49
N SER A 404 -13.55 3.01 -17.08
CA SER A 404 -14.18 2.93 -18.41
C SER A 404 -15.64 3.36 -18.32
N ASN A 405 -16.22 3.88 -19.40
CA ASN A 405 -17.63 4.28 -19.40
C ASN A 405 -18.58 3.12 -19.07
N LYS A 406 -18.28 1.92 -19.58
CA LYS A 406 -19.04 0.69 -19.28
C LYS A 406 -19.03 0.38 -17.78
N ASP A 407 -17.85 0.44 -17.16
CA ASP A 407 -17.69 0.18 -15.73
C ASP A 407 -18.36 1.28 -14.90
N LEU A 408 -18.20 2.55 -15.28
CA LEU A 408 -18.82 3.69 -14.59
C LEU A 408 -20.34 3.58 -14.56
N ILE A 409 -20.97 3.25 -15.70
CA ILE A 409 -22.42 3.06 -15.81
C ILE A 409 -22.88 1.90 -14.91
N SER A 410 -22.13 0.80 -14.87
CA SER A 410 -22.50 -0.38 -14.07
C SER A 410 -22.66 -0.08 -12.57
N ILE A 411 -21.93 0.93 -12.06
CA ILE A 411 -22.01 1.37 -10.66
C ILE A 411 -22.63 2.76 -10.50
N GLU A 412 -23.29 3.31 -11.52
CA GLU A 412 -23.86 4.65 -11.49
C GLU A 412 -24.82 4.84 -10.30
N LYS A 413 -25.67 3.86 -9.99
CA LYS A 413 -26.61 3.93 -8.85
C LYS A 413 -25.88 4.08 -7.51
N ILE A 414 -24.73 3.41 -7.35
CA ILE A 414 -23.89 3.52 -6.16
C ILE A 414 -23.22 4.90 -6.12
N LEU A 415 -22.65 5.35 -7.25
CA LEU A 415 -21.99 6.65 -7.36
C LEU A 415 -22.97 7.82 -7.16
N ASN A 416 -24.24 7.64 -7.50
CA ASN A 416 -25.35 8.56 -7.24
C ASN A 416 -25.89 8.51 -5.79
N THR A 417 -25.11 8.00 -4.83
CA THR A 417 -25.46 8.01 -3.40
C THR A 417 -24.53 8.97 -2.63
N PRO A 418 -24.86 10.29 -2.54
CA PRO A 418 -24.05 11.26 -1.81
C PRO A 418 -23.83 10.86 -0.35
N GLY A 419 -22.61 11.08 0.14
CA GLY A 419 -22.18 10.64 1.46
C GLY A 419 -21.66 9.21 1.51
N THR A 420 -21.61 8.48 0.38
CA THR A 420 -20.90 7.20 0.32
C THR A 420 -19.41 7.41 0.63
N PRO A 421 -18.83 6.70 1.62
CA PRO A 421 -17.40 6.77 1.89
C PRO A 421 -16.57 6.20 0.73
N VAL A 422 -15.52 6.94 0.36
CA VAL A 422 -14.52 6.57 -0.64
C VAL A 422 -13.15 6.61 0.02
N ILE A 423 -12.55 5.44 0.24
CA ILE A 423 -11.25 5.31 0.88
C ILE A 423 -10.20 5.14 -0.21
N LEU A 424 -9.26 6.08 -0.29
CA LEU A 424 -8.15 6.08 -1.23
C LEU A 424 -6.87 5.70 -0.48
N SER A 425 -6.33 4.52 -0.76
CA SER A 425 -5.14 3.99 -0.08
C SER A 425 -4.23 3.19 -1.02
N ASN A 426 -3.02 2.92 -0.57
CA ASN A 426 -2.06 2.02 -1.22
C ASN A 426 -2.02 0.62 -0.56
N LEU A 427 -2.79 0.40 0.50
CA LEU A 427 -2.88 -0.91 1.13
C LEU A 427 -3.74 -1.84 0.27
N SER A 428 -3.28 -3.05 0.00
CA SER A 428 -4.05 -3.99 -0.80
C SER A 428 -5.22 -4.58 -0.04
N ILE A 429 -6.23 -5.06 -0.76
CA ILE A 429 -7.40 -5.73 -0.16
C ILE A 429 -7.02 -6.99 0.63
N ASN A 430 -5.94 -7.64 0.23
CA ASN A 430 -5.38 -8.81 0.91
C ASN A 430 -4.69 -8.43 2.22
N GLU A 431 -3.99 -7.30 2.27
CA GLU A 431 -3.44 -6.82 3.54
C GLU A 431 -4.56 -6.38 4.49
N LEU A 432 -5.66 -5.82 3.95
CA LEU A 432 -6.86 -5.51 4.73
C LEU A 432 -7.51 -6.78 5.33
N SER A 433 -7.53 -7.89 4.60
CA SER A 433 -8.10 -9.14 5.11
C SER A 433 -7.24 -9.81 6.19
N LEU A 434 -5.93 -9.56 6.21
CA LEU A 434 -5.01 -10.08 7.22
C LEU A 434 -5.09 -9.36 8.58
N ARG A 435 -5.78 -8.21 8.67
CA ARG A 435 -5.92 -7.47 9.94
C ARG A 435 -6.63 -8.31 11.01
N SER A 436 -6.31 -8.05 12.29
CA SER A 436 -7.00 -8.69 13.42
C SER A 436 -8.31 -7.95 13.73
N ARG A 437 -9.42 -8.70 13.82
CA ARG A 437 -10.72 -8.14 14.22
C ARG A 437 -10.69 -7.64 15.66
N ASP A 438 -10.01 -8.36 16.56
CA ASP A 438 -9.89 -7.97 17.97
C ASP A 438 -9.11 -6.67 18.13
N LYS A 439 -8.04 -6.48 17.34
CA LYS A 439 -7.30 -5.20 17.33
C LYS A 439 -8.15 -4.05 16.82
N ILE A 440 -8.93 -4.27 15.76
CA ILE A 440 -9.87 -3.26 15.23
C ILE A 440 -10.92 -2.93 16.29
N LYS A 441 -11.54 -3.94 16.90
CA LYS A 441 -12.57 -3.75 17.92
C LYS A 441 -12.04 -3.02 19.14
N LYS A 442 -10.84 -3.40 19.63
CA LYS A 442 -10.15 -2.71 20.73
C LYS A 442 -9.88 -1.23 20.41
N ASP A 443 -9.41 -0.91 19.21
CA ASP A 443 -9.17 0.47 18.77
C ASP A 443 -10.48 1.29 18.71
N GLN A 444 -11.56 0.67 18.21
CA GLN A 444 -12.89 1.28 18.22
C GLN A 444 -13.39 1.55 19.63
N ASP A 445 -13.32 0.56 20.52
CA ASP A 445 -13.79 0.68 21.89
C ASP A 445 -12.97 1.73 22.68
N GLU A 446 -11.66 1.79 22.46
CA GLU A 446 -10.78 2.81 23.05
C GLU A 446 -11.21 4.23 22.63
N LEU A 447 -11.46 4.46 21.33
CA LEU A 447 -11.88 5.78 20.87
C LEU A 447 -13.31 6.11 21.30
N LEU A 448 -14.24 5.15 21.27
CA LEU A 448 -15.61 5.36 21.74
C LEU A 448 -15.64 5.69 23.24
N ASN A 449 -14.81 5.04 24.06
CA ASN A 449 -14.69 5.38 25.47
C ASN A 449 -14.06 6.77 25.67
N THR A 450 -13.09 7.14 24.83
CA THR A 450 -12.52 8.49 24.81
C THR A 450 -13.59 9.56 24.51
N ILE A 451 -14.45 9.32 23.51
CA ILE A 451 -15.57 10.20 23.16
C ILE A 451 -16.58 10.29 24.32
N LYS A 452 -16.86 9.17 24.99
CA LYS A 452 -17.72 9.15 26.20
C LYS A 452 -17.14 10.05 27.30
N ASN A 453 -15.84 9.98 27.55
CA ASN A 453 -15.15 10.81 28.54
C ASN A 453 -15.14 12.29 28.15
N TRP A 454 -14.90 12.61 26.88
CA TRP A 454 -15.03 13.96 26.32
C TRP A 454 -16.44 14.54 26.52
N LYS A 455 -17.49 13.76 26.24
CA LYS A 455 -18.88 14.17 26.49
C LYS A 455 -19.15 14.40 27.97
N ALA A 456 -18.63 13.52 28.83
CA ALA A 456 -18.83 13.59 30.28
C ALA A 456 -18.14 14.81 30.90
N SER A 457 -16.92 15.15 30.48
CA SER A 457 -16.23 16.36 30.95
C SER A 457 -16.97 17.63 30.52
N TRP A 458 -17.54 17.65 29.31
CA TRP A 458 -18.38 18.75 28.85
C TRP A 458 -19.66 18.89 29.67
N ALA A 459 -20.41 17.80 29.87
CA ALA A 459 -21.65 17.81 30.66
C ALA A 459 -21.41 18.23 32.13
N LYS A 460 -20.28 17.83 32.73
CA LYS A 460 -19.89 18.19 34.09
C LYS A 460 -19.27 19.59 34.21
N LYS A 461 -19.24 20.39 33.14
CA LYS A 461 -18.55 21.70 33.08
C LYS A 461 -17.07 21.64 33.51
N ASN A 462 -16.40 20.50 33.37
CA ASN A 462 -14.98 20.38 33.70
C ASN A 462 -14.13 20.85 32.51
N TYR A 463 -13.88 22.16 32.46
CA TYR A 463 -13.11 22.79 31.38
C TYR A 463 -11.71 22.19 31.22
N ASN A 464 -10.97 21.99 32.32
CA ASN A 464 -9.60 21.50 32.26
C ASN A 464 -9.52 20.10 31.66
N GLU A 465 -10.42 19.18 32.05
CA GLU A 465 -10.48 17.84 31.44
C GLU A 465 -11.00 17.88 30.01
N TYR A 466 -11.99 18.73 29.70
CA TYR A 466 -12.50 18.88 28.34
C TYR A 466 -11.42 19.31 27.36
N MET A 467 -10.56 20.27 27.75
CA MET A 467 -9.52 20.78 26.88
C MET A 467 -8.41 19.76 26.60
N LYS A 468 -8.19 18.76 27.47
CA LYS A 468 -7.21 17.68 27.22
C LYS A 468 -7.52 16.86 25.97
N PHE A 469 -8.77 16.81 25.52
CA PHE A 469 -9.14 16.09 24.29
C PHE A 469 -8.81 16.86 23.01
N TYR A 470 -8.44 18.14 23.10
CA TYR A 470 -8.19 18.98 21.93
C TYR A 470 -6.69 19.15 21.69
N SER A 471 -6.27 19.03 20.43
CA SER A 471 -4.90 19.32 20.05
C SER A 471 -4.65 20.84 20.09
N PRO A 472 -3.57 21.31 20.74
CA PRO A 472 -3.22 22.74 20.79
C PRO A 472 -2.73 23.28 19.44
N ASN A 473 -2.32 22.40 18.52
CA ASN A 473 -1.75 22.76 17.21
C ASN A 473 -2.80 22.80 16.09
N ALA A 474 -4.08 22.91 16.43
CA ALA A 474 -5.20 22.88 15.49
C ALA A 474 -6.11 24.11 15.61
N LYS A 475 -6.93 24.33 14.58
CA LYS A 475 -7.94 25.39 14.55
C LYS A 475 -9.32 24.80 14.76
N TYR A 476 -10.17 25.52 15.50
CA TYR A 476 -11.53 25.12 15.80
C TYR A 476 -12.47 26.28 15.52
N ASN A 477 -13.55 26.04 14.77
CA ASN A 477 -14.47 27.08 14.30
C ASN A 477 -13.74 28.28 13.64
N LYS A 478 -12.73 27.99 12.81
CA LYS A 478 -11.86 28.97 12.14
C LYS A 478 -10.98 29.84 13.07
N LYS A 479 -10.95 29.56 14.38
CA LYS A 479 -10.10 30.26 15.35
C LYS A 479 -8.91 29.38 15.77
N GLU A 480 -7.79 30.03 16.10
CA GLU A 480 -6.65 29.34 16.73
C GLU A 480 -7.04 28.78 18.10
N TYR A 481 -6.38 27.69 18.53
CA TYR A 481 -6.66 27.00 19.77
C TYR A 481 -6.74 27.94 20.98
N LYS A 482 -5.79 28.87 21.14
CA LYS A 482 -5.73 29.80 22.28
C LYS A 482 -7.02 30.62 22.39
N THR A 483 -7.37 31.36 21.35
CA THR A 483 -8.58 32.20 21.31
C THR A 483 -9.85 31.37 21.45
N TRP A 484 -9.93 30.23 20.75
CA TRP A 484 -11.08 29.33 20.86
C TRP A 484 -11.26 28.77 22.28
N SER A 485 -10.16 28.44 22.95
CA SER A 485 -10.17 27.91 24.32
C SER A 485 -10.66 28.95 25.33
N GLU A 486 -10.27 30.21 25.19
CA GLU A 486 -10.73 31.32 26.02
C GLU A 486 -12.24 31.57 25.83
N ASP A 487 -12.72 31.56 24.59
CA ASP A 487 -14.16 31.62 24.29
C ASP A 487 -14.91 30.46 24.96
N LYS A 488 -14.38 29.23 24.83
CA LYS A 488 -14.97 28.05 25.45
C LYS A 488 -14.96 28.13 26.97
N LYS A 489 -13.92 28.67 27.59
CA LYS A 489 -13.84 28.88 29.04
C LYS A 489 -14.98 29.79 29.53
N ARG A 490 -15.27 30.87 28.80
CA ARG A 490 -16.40 31.77 29.09
C ARG A 490 -17.74 31.05 28.94
N VAL A 491 -17.93 30.28 27.87
CA VAL A 491 -19.16 29.47 27.66
C VAL A 491 -19.35 28.47 28.80
N PHE A 492 -18.29 27.78 29.22
CA PHE A 492 -18.34 26.85 30.36
C PHE A 492 -18.69 27.55 31.67
N LYS A 493 -18.19 28.77 31.92
CA LYS A 493 -18.54 29.54 33.12
C LYS A 493 -20.04 29.83 33.18
N ASN A 494 -20.62 30.26 32.05
CA ASN A 494 -21.99 30.79 31.98
C ASN A 494 -23.08 29.74 31.70
N SER A 495 -22.72 28.54 31.25
CA SER A 495 -23.68 27.48 30.94
C SER A 495 -24.07 26.70 32.19
N GLU A 496 -25.34 26.44 32.41
CA GLU A 496 -25.90 25.66 33.52
C GLU A 496 -26.74 24.50 32.98
N ASP A 497 -26.94 23.46 33.78
CA ASP A 497 -27.75 22.28 33.46
C ASP A 497 -27.44 21.66 32.08
N ILE A 498 -26.15 21.48 31.79
CA ILE A 498 -25.70 20.98 30.49
C ILE A 498 -26.12 19.51 30.30
N GLN A 499 -27.00 19.28 29.34
CA GLN A 499 -27.45 17.97 28.90
C GLN A 499 -26.96 17.69 27.48
N ILE A 500 -26.28 16.56 27.30
CA ILE A 500 -25.69 16.17 26.02
C ILE A 500 -25.98 14.71 25.72
N SER A 501 -26.67 14.47 24.60
CA SER A 501 -26.92 13.16 24.03
C SER A 501 -26.25 13.04 22.66
N LEU A 502 -25.55 11.93 22.43
CA LEU A 502 -24.96 11.59 21.13
C LEU A 502 -25.69 10.36 20.58
N LYS A 503 -26.19 10.44 19.35
CA LYS A 503 -26.87 9.35 18.65
C LYS A 503 -26.22 9.12 17.29
N ASN A 504 -26.38 7.90 16.76
CA ASN A 504 -25.89 7.51 15.42
C ASN A 504 -24.40 7.83 15.21
N ILE A 505 -23.55 7.39 16.15
CA ILE A 505 -22.10 7.57 16.01
C ILE A 505 -21.60 6.66 14.89
N SER A 506 -21.05 7.29 13.85
CA SER A 506 -20.29 6.64 12.79
C SER A 506 -18.80 6.93 12.95
N LEU A 507 -17.96 5.96 12.61
CA LEU A 507 -16.51 6.02 12.66
C LEU A 507 -15.94 5.53 11.34
N TYR A 508 -15.04 6.29 10.72
CA TYR A 508 -14.33 5.88 9.51
C TYR A 508 -12.84 6.03 9.74
N GLU A 509 -12.09 4.96 9.48
CA GLU A 509 -10.64 5.04 9.36
C GLU A 509 -10.24 6.00 8.23
N TYR A 510 -9.27 6.85 8.52
CA TYR A 510 -8.58 7.67 7.54
C TYR A 510 -7.19 7.09 7.32
N PRO A 511 -6.87 6.56 6.13
CA PRO A 511 -5.53 6.07 5.82
C PRO A 511 -4.46 7.11 6.13
N SER A 512 -3.40 6.69 6.81
CA SER A 512 -2.32 7.57 7.26
C SER A 512 -1.03 6.77 7.39
N GLU A 513 0.07 7.34 6.90
CA GLU A 513 1.41 6.73 7.00
C GLU A 513 2.09 6.99 8.35
N SER A 514 1.58 7.94 9.13
CA SER A 514 2.28 8.43 10.35
C SER A 514 1.54 8.08 11.63
N GLN A 515 0.31 8.55 11.77
CA GLN A 515 -0.49 8.42 12.98
C GLN A 515 -1.90 7.94 12.66
N PRO A 516 -2.51 7.06 13.48
CA PRO A 516 -3.90 6.67 13.34
C PRO A 516 -4.84 7.89 13.31
N LEU A 517 -5.71 7.92 12.31
CA LEU A 517 -6.71 8.97 12.12
C LEU A 517 -8.10 8.36 11.99
N ARG A 518 -9.09 9.00 12.61
CA ARG A 518 -10.50 8.59 12.59
C ARG A 518 -11.39 9.79 12.31
N ILE A 519 -12.27 9.67 11.33
CA ILE A 519 -13.38 10.59 11.14
C ILE A 519 -14.55 10.06 11.96
N ILE A 520 -15.07 10.90 12.84
CA ILE A 520 -16.24 10.60 13.67
C ILE A 520 -17.37 11.54 13.26
N SER A 521 -18.57 11.01 13.07
CA SER A 521 -19.78 11.82 12.90
C SER A 521 -20.90 11.29 13.77
N PHE A 522 -21.74 12.19 14.29
CA PHE A 522 -22.86 11.84 15.16
C PHE A 522 -23.90 12.95 15.17
N ASN A 523 -25.12 12.59 15.55
CA ASN A 523 -26.18 13.54 15.86
C ASN A 523 -26.05 13.92 17.33
N GLN A 524 -25.92 15.21 17.60
CA GLN A 524 -25.83 15.78 18.94
C GLN A 524 -27.14 16.48 19.27
N SER A 525 -27.71 16.16 20.43
CA SER A 525 -28.68 17.01 21.11
C SER A 525 -28.00 17.65 22.31
N TYR A 526 -28.03 18.97 22.37
CA TYR A 526 -27.41 19.78 23.42
C TYR A 526 -28.46 20.73 24.01
N LYS A 527 -28.58 20.74 25.33
CA LYS A 527 -29.44 21.68 26.06
C LYS A 527 -28.68 22.26 27.26
N SER A 528 -28.83 23.57 27.46
CA SER A 528 -28.42 24.31 28.66
C SER A 528 -29.38 25.48 28.87
N ASN A 529 -29.17 26.26 29.93
CA ASN A 529 -29.83 27.56 30.13
C ASN A 529 -29.62 28.55 28.96
N LEU A 530 -28.52 28.44 28.21
CA LEU A 530 -28.18 29.39 27.13
C LEU A 530 -28.72 28.98 25.76
N ILE A 531 -28.76 27.67 25.47
CA ILE A 531 -29.11 27.18 24.15
C ILE A 531 -29.68 25.76 24.19
N ASN A 532 -30.66 25.52 23.34
CA ASN A 532 -31.15 24.20 23.00
C ASN A 532 -30.96 23.98 21.49
N ASN A 533 -30.22 22.94 21.11
CA ASN A 533 -29.84 22.71 19.73
C ASN A 533 -29.70 21.22 19.41
N GLU A 534 -30.18 20.86 18.22
CA GLU A 534 -29.82 19.60 17.57
C GLU A 534 -28.94 19.86 16.34
N SER A 535 -27.88 19.07 16.19
CA SER A 535 -26.92 19.25 15.10
C SER A 535 -26.21 17.95 14.71
N LYS A 536 -25.80 17.83 13.45
CA LYS A 536 -24.88 16.77 13.01
C LYS A 536 -23.45 17.26 13.14
N LYS A 537 -22.69 16.69 14.06
CA LYS A 537 -21.27 17.01 14.25
C LYS A 537 -20.38 16.06 13.46
N LYS A 538 -19.22 16.60 13.07
CA LYS A 538 -18.08 15.85 12.55
C LYS A 538 -16.84 16.24 13.34
N GLN A 539 -16.07 15.25 13.76
CA GLN A 539 -14.78 15.40 14.41
C GLN A 539 -13.73 14.57 13.65
N ILE A 540 -12.49 15.04 13.64
CA ILE A 540 -11.34 14.23 13.22
C ILE A 540 -10.45 14.05 14.43
N TRP A 541 -10.20 12.80 14.77
CA TRP A 541 -9.36 12.39 15.88
C TRP A 541 -8.05 11.84 15.34
N GLN A 542 -6.95 12.27 15.95
CA GLN A 542 -5.60 11.80 15.68
C GLN A 542 -5.02 11.20 16.96
N LYS A 543 -4.41 10.02 16.87
CA LYS A 543 -3.70 9.42 17.99
C LYS A 543 -2.26 9.95 18.03
N ASN A 544 -1.91 10.67 19.07
CA ASN A 544 -0.58 11.25 19.28
C ASN A 544 -0.05 10.76 20.64
N ASN A 545 1.14 10.15 20.67
CA ASN A 545 1.76 9.61 21.88
C ASN A 545 0.83 8.65 22.67
N GLY A 546 0.05 7.83 21.95
CA GLY A 546 -0.91 6.90 22.56
C GLY A 546 -2.26 7.51 22.93
N GLU A 547 -2.43 8.84 22.86
CA GLU A 547 -3.66 9.52 23.23
C GLU A 547 -4.42 10.04 22.00
N TRP A 548 -5.75 9.84 22.00
CA TRP A 548 -6.62 10.42 20.99
C TRP A 548 -6.87 11.91 21.26
N LYS A 549 -6.57 12.75 20.29
CA LYS A 549 -6.84 14.20 20.30
C LYS A 549 -7.70 14.59 19.10
N ILE A 550 -8.69 15.43 19.34
CA ILE A 550 -9.45 16.13 18.31
C ILE A 550 -8.49 17.10 17.61
N ILE A 551 -8.44 17.05 16.28
CA ILE A 551 -7.69 18.02 15.44
C ILE A 551 -8.63 18.84 14.53
N TYR A 552 -9.90 18.47 14.50
CA TYR A 552 -10.96 19.21 13.83
C TYR A 552 -12.28 18.91 14.53
N GLU A 553 -13.08 19.95 14.73
CA GLU A 553 -14.48 19.82 15.12
C GLU A 553 -15.31 20.82 14.31
N GLY A 554 -16.39 20.34 13.71
CA GLY A 554 -17.33 21.15 12.95
C GLY A 554 -18.75 20.61 13.03
N THR A 555 -19.69 21.46 12.66
CA THR A 555 -21.10 21.10 12.49
C THR A 555 -21.41 21.09 11.00
N ASN A 556 -21.88 19.96 10.49
CA ASN A 556 -22.43 19.91 9.14
C ASN A 556 -23.77 20.65 9.18
N LYS A 557 -23.89 21.74 8.43
CA LYS A 557 -25.22 22.28 8.10
C LYS A 557 -25.86 21.25 7.16
N ASN A 558 -27.05 20.77 7.50
CA ASN A 558 -27.83 19.86 6.66
C ASN A 558 -28.06 20.46 5.27
#